data_AF-A0A0F9H884-F1
#
_entry.id   AF-A0A0F9H884-F1
#
_cell.length_a   1.000
_cell.length_b   1.000
_cell.length_c   1.000
_cell.angle_alpha   90.00
_cell.angle_beta   90.00
_cell.angle_gamma   90.00
#
_symmetry.space_group_name_H-M   'P 1'
#
loop_
_entity.id
_entity.type
_entity.pdbx_description
1 polymer ?
#
loop_
_entity_poly.entity_id
_entity_poly.type
_entity_poly.pdbx_seq_one_letter_code
_entity_poly.pdbx_strand_id
1 'polypeptide(L)' 'MNYRMKDKKDRNARLVKFAKEHPDYTQEAIAKIFRIHRSRVSRILQSDNV' A
#
# COMPACT_ATOMS: atom_id res chain seq x y z
N MET A 1 -8.82 -24.62 -5.45
CA MET A 1 -9.12 -23.19 -5.17
C MET A 1 -7.94 -22.57 -4.43
N ASN A 2 -7.19 -21.67 -5.07
CA ASN A 2 -5.94 -21.12 -4.53
C ASN A 2 -6.20 -19.77 -3.82
N TYR A 3 -6.75 -19.81 -2.61
CA TYR A 3 -7.23 -18.64 -1.86
C TYR A 3 -6.13 -17.75 -1.25
N ARG A 4 -4.84 -17.97 -1.55
CA ARG A 4 -3.74 -17.26 -0.86
C ARG A 4 -3.19 -16.05 -1.61
N MET A 5 -3.55 -15.85 -2.88
CA MET A 5 -2.99 -14.79 -3.74
C MET A 5 -3.90 -13.57 -3.95
N LYS A 6 -5.22 -13.69 -3.72
CA LYS A 6 -6.17 -12.58 -3.93
C LYS A 6 -6.04 -11.48 -2.86
N ASP A 7 -5.94 -11.84 -1.59
CA ASP A 7 -5.85 -10.87 -0.47
C ASP A 7 -4.63 -9.94 -0.50
N LYS A 8 -3.48 -10.45 -0.97
CA LYS A 8 -2.23 -9.67 -0.98
C LYS A 8 -2.26 -8.56 -2.04
N LYS A 9 -2.93 -8.83 -3.18
CA LYS A 9 -3.12 -7.86 -4.26
C LYS A 9 -4.13 -6.78 -3.83
N ASP A 10 -5.18 -7.20 -3.12
CA ASP A 10 -6.21 -6.31 -2.57
C ASP A 10 -5.64 -5.31 -1.54
N ARG A 11 -4.80 -5.78 -0.60
CA ARG A 11 -4.16 -4.91 0.40
C ARG A 11 -3.25 -3.84 -0.22
N ASN A 12 -2.50 -4.18 -1.27
CA ASN A 12 -1.66 -3.21 -1.97
C ASN A 12 -2.50 -2.18 -2.73
N ALA A 13 -3.57 -2.62 -3.41
CA ALA A 13 -4.47 -1.72 -4.11
C ALA A 13 -5.16 -0.72 -3.15
N ARG A 14 -5.57 -1.18 -1.95
CA ARG A 14 -6.11 -0.30 -0.90
C ARG A 14 -5.10 0.73 -0.42
N LEU A 15 -3.84 0.34 -0.26
CA LEU A 15 -2.77 1.27 0.13
C LEU A 15 -2.55 2.35 -0.93
N VAL A 16 -2.47 1.95 -2.21
CA VAL A 16 -2.32 2.90 -3.32
C VAL A 16 -3.52 3.84 -3.38
N LYS A 17 -4.74 3.32 -3.26
CA LYS A 17 -5.96 4.13 -3.26
C LYS A 17 -5.94 5.13 -2.09
N PHE A 18 -5.60 4.67 -0.89
CA PHE A 18 -5.47 5.54 0.29
C PHE A 18 -4.43 6.66 0.08
N ALA A 19 -3.28 6.35 -0.51
CA ALA A 19 -2.25 7.35 -0.81
C ALA A 19 -2.73 8.39 -1.84
N LYS A 20 -3.55 7.98 -2.82
CA LYS A 20 -4.17 8.88 -3.82
C LYS A 20 -5.27 9.77 -3.21
N GLU A 21 -6.08 9.22 -2.31
CA GLU A 21 -7.15 9.96 -1.61
C GLU A 21 -6.59 10.93 -0.56
N HIS A 22 -5.39 10.67 -0.05
CA HIS A 22 -4.76 11.46 1.00
C HIS A 22 -3.30 11.83 0.64
N PRO A 23 -3.08 12.75 -0.31
CA PRO A 23 -1.74 13.11 -0.78
C PRO A 23 -0.86 13.78 0.29
N ASP A 24 -1.46 14.33 1.35
CA ASP A 24 -0.76 14.92 2.50
C ASP A 24 -0.07 13.88 3.39
N TYR A 25 -0.46 12.61 3.31
CA TYR A 25 0.11 11.58 4.16
C TYR A 25 1.47 11.13 3.64
N THR A 26 2.48 11.25 4.50
CA THR A 26 3.81 10.73 4.21
C THR A 26 3.82 9.20 4.18
N GLN A 27 4.77 8.61 3.45
CA GLN A 27 4.94 7.15 3.39
C GLN A 27 5.10 6.50 4.78
N GLU A 28 5.66 7.23 5.76
CA GLU A 28 5.77 6.76 7.15
C GLU A 28 4.42 6.74 7.88
N ALA A 29 3.57 7.74 7.65
CA ALA A 29 2.22 7.76 8.21
C ALA A 29 1.38 6.62 7.64
N ILE A 30 1.46 6.40 6.32
CA ILE A 30 0.79 5.29 5.63
C ILE A 30 1.32 3.93 6.17
N ALA A 31 2.63 3.81 6.38
CA ALA A 31 3.24 2.60 6.96
C ALA A 31 2.65 2.26 8.34
N LYS A 32 2.48 3.26 9.21
CA LYS A 32 1.88 3.10 10.54
C LYS A 32 0.43 2.65 10.46
N ILE A 33 -0.38 3.29 9.61
CA ILE A 33 -1.80 2.95 9.43
C ILE A 33 -1.96 1.51 8.93
N PHE A 34 -1.20 1.13 7.91
CA PHE A 34 -1.28 -0.20 7.30
C PHE A 34 -0.47 -1.26 8.07
N ARG A 35 0.20 -0.90 9.16
CA ARG A 35 1.09 -1.75 9.96
C ARG A 35 2.06 -2.55 9.08
N ILE A 36 2.71 -1.84 8.14
CA ILE A 36 3.77 -2.40 7.29
C ILE A 36 5.03 -1.56 7.39
N HIS A 37 6.14 -2.12 6.94
CA HIS A 37 7.39 -1.39 6.89
C HIS A 37 7.37 -0.29 5.82
N ARG A 38 7.97 0.87 6.09
CA ARG A 38 8.05 2.00 5.15
C ARG A 38 8.64 1.57 3.79
N SER A 39 9.68 0.74 3.79
CA SER A 39 10.28 0.24 2.53
C SER A 39 9.30 -0.58 1.68
N ARG A 40 8.30 -1.20 2.31
CA ARG A 40 7.23 -1.93 1.61
C ARG A 40 6.21 -0.98 1.00
N VAL A 41 5.84 0.11 1.70
CA VAL A 41 5.00 1.19 1.16
C VAL A 41 5.65 1.76 -0.10
N SER A 42 6.92 2.16 -0.01
CA SER A 42 7.68 2.72 -1.14
C SER A 42 7.71 1.78 -2.34
N ARG A 43 8.02 0.49 -2.13
CA ARG A 43 8.00 -0.51 -3.22
C ARG A 43 6.62 -0.66 -3.87
N ILE A 44 5.53 -0.58 -3.09
CA ILE A 44 4.16 -0.68 -3.60
C ILE A 44 3.82 0.54 -4.45
N LEU A 45 4.09 1.75 -3.96
CA LEU A 45 3.82 3.00 -4.70
C LEU A 45 4.64 3.07 -6.00
N GLN A 46 5.92 2.71 -5.94
CA GLN A 46 6.79 2.63 -7.14
C GLN A 46 6.29 1.61 -8.17
N SER A 47 5.72 0.48 -7.73
CA SER A 47 5.20 -0.53 -8.63
C SER A 47 3.90 -0.10 -9.33
N ASP A 48 3.19 0.88 -8.77
CA ASP A 48 1.93 1.41 -9.30
C ASP A 48 2.12 2.70 -10.12
N ASN A 49 3.37 3.15 -10.32
CA ASN A 49 3.71 4.40 -11.03
C ASN A 49 3.09 5.66 -10.37
N VAL A 50 3.03 5.68 -9.03
CA VAL A 50 2.56 6.80 -8.19
C VAL A 50 3.72 7.52 -7.54
#